data_AF-A0AAV0GWW3-F1
#
_entry.id   AF-A0AAV0GWW3-F1
#
_cell.length_a   1.000
_cell.length_b   1.000
_cell.length_c   1.000
_cell.angle_alpha   90.00
_cell.angle_beta   90.00
_cell.angle_gamma   90.00
#
_symmetry.space_group_name_H-M   'P 1'
#
loop_
_entity.id
_entity.type
_entity.pdbx_description
1 polymer ?
#
loop_
_entity_poly.entity_id
_entity_poly.type
_entity_poly.pdbx_seq_one_letter_code
_entity_poly.pdbx_strand_id
1 'polypeptide(L)'
;MLTGLMHSVNLVFLIIDTALNSLPFPWFRVAYFVQWSCIYIVFQWVLHACGLSWWPYPFFELSTPWAPLWYFCLALVHVPCYGVYFLLGKAKYSILPKWFPAAFVLTSSF
;
A
#
# COMPACT_ATOMS: atom_id res chain seq x y z
N MET A 1 13.51 14.17 -2.73
CA MET A 1 14.39 13.33 -1.89
C MET A 1 13.68 12.89 -0.60
N LEU A 2 13.06 13.79 0.17
CA LEU A 2 12.34 13.45 1.41
C LEU A 2 11.14 12.50 1.21
N THR A 3 10.36 12.70 0.15
CA THR A 3 9.22 11.84 -0.19
C THR A 3 9.63 10.38 -0.36
N GLY A 4 10.70 10.10 -1.11
CA GLY A 4 11.20 8.74 -1.31
C GLY A 4 11.66 8.08 0.00
N LEU A 5 12.33 8.83 0.87
CA LEU A 5 12.73 8.34 2.19
C LEU A 5 11.52 7.97 3.06
N MET A 6 10.49 8.83 3.11
CA MET A 6 9.27 8.53 3.88
C MET A 6 8.55 7.29 3.35
N HIS A 7 8.45 7.12 2.03
CA HIS A 7 7.82 5.95 1.44
C HIS A 7 8.63 4.66 1.71
N SER A 8 9.97 4.71 1.67
CA SER A 8 10.82 3.58 2.01
C SER A 8 10.69 3.17 3.47
N VAL A 9 10.66 4.14 4.40
CA VAL A 9 10.47 3.87 5.84
C VAL A 9 9.11 3.23 6.09
N ASN A 10 8.04 3.76 5.48
CA ASN A 10 6.70 3.18 5.57
C ASN A 10 6.66 1.75 5.02
N LEU A 11 7.36 1.48 3.92
CA LEU A 11 7.47 0.14 3.34
C LEU A 11 8.17 -0.84 4.29
N VAL A 12 9.27 -0.42 4.92
CA VAL A 12 9.98 -1.25 5.91
C VAL A 12 9.09 -1.57 7.10
N PHE A 13 8.40 -0.58 7.67
CA PHE A 13 7.45 -0.81 8.77
C PHE A 13 6.31 -1.74 8.36
N LEU A 14 5.76 -1.57 7.16
CA LEU A 14 4.72 -2.44 6.64
C LEU A 14 5.18 -3.90 6.52
N ILE A 15 6.41 -4.14 6.04
CA ILE A 15 6.98 -5.49 5.92
C ILE A 15 7.20 -6.11 7.32
N ILE A 16 7.73 -5.34 8.27
CA ILE A 16 7.95 -5.80 9.65
C ILE A 16 6.61 -6.16 10.31
N ASP A 17 5.60 -5.29 10.23
CA ASP A 17 4.27 -5.56 10.75
C ASP A 17 3.68 -6.83 10.11
N THR A 18 3.79 -6.96 8.79
CA THR A 18 3.29 -8.14 8.06
C THR A 18 3.98 -9.44 8.50
N ALA A 19 5.28 -9.37 8.82
CA ALA A 19 6.05 -10.51 9.29
C ALA A 19 5.72 -10.90 10.73
N LEU A 20 5.47 -9.91 11.61
CA LEU A 20 5.10 -10.13 13.01
C LEU A 20 3.62 -10.50 13.18
N ASN A 21 2.77 -10.12 12.23
CA ASN A 21 1.34 -10.36 12.28
C ASN A 21 0.98 -11.77 11.76
N SER A 22 0.33 -12.57 12.60
CA SER A 22 -0.11 -13.93 12.26
C SER A 22 -1.46 -13.98 11.55
N LEU A 23 -2.20 -12.86 11.48
CA LEU A 23 -3.53 -12.82 10.88
C LEU A 23 -3.51 -13.19 9.39
N PRO A 24 -4.44 -14.05 8.93
CA PRO A 24 -4.58 -14.39 7.52
C PRO A 24 -4.89 -13.11 6.73
N PHE A 25 -4.23 -12.97 5.58
CA PHE A 25 -4.39 -11.82 4.68
C PHE A 25 -5.15 -12.25 3.40
N PRO A 26 -6.48 -12.36 3.45
CA PRO A 26 -7.30 -12.68 2.29
C PRO A 26 -7.25 -11.60 1.22
N TRP A 27 -7.47 -12.00 -0.03
CA TRP A 27 -7.34 -11.16 -1.23
C TRP A 27 -8.24 -9.92 -1.24
N PHE A 28 -9.42 -9.97 -0.60
CA PHE A 28 -10.34 -8.82 -0.53
C PHE A 28 -9.74 -7.61 0.20
N ARG A 29 -8.64 -7.79 0.95
CA ARG A 29 -7.94 -6.71 1.66
C ARG A 29 -7.26 -5.71 0.73
N VAL A 30 -7.25 -5.94 -0.59
CA VAL A 30 -6.93 -4.91 -1.60
C VAL A 30 -7.78 -3.65 -1.41
N ALA A 31 -9.00 -3.79 -0.88
CA ALA A 31 -9.88 -2.66 -0.56
C ALA A 31 -9.23 -1.66 0.39
N TYR A 32 -8.39 -2.10 1.35
CA TYR A 32 -7.68 -1.18 2.23
C TYR A 32 -6.61 -0.37 1.49
N PHE A 33 -5.94 -0.99 0.52
CA PHE A 33 -4.94 -0.31 -0.31
C PHE A 33 -5.60 0.76 -1.18
N VAL A 34 -6.77 0.46 -1.75
CA VAL A 34 -7.57 1.42 -2.51
C VAL A 34 -8.12 2.53 -1.62
N GLN A 35 -8.73 2.16 -0.47
CA GLN A 35 -9.33 3.11 0.46
C GLN A 35 -8.30 4.09 1.01
N TRP A 36 -7.08 3.63 1.34
CA TRP A 36 -6.00 4.50 1.78
C TRP A 36 -5.63 5.54 0.71
N SER A 37 -5.49 5.12 -0.55
CA SER A 37 -5.23 6.03 -1.65
C SER A 37 -6.35 7.04 -1.87
N CYS A 38 -7.61 6.60 -1.78
CA CYS A 38 -8.77 7.49 -1.84
C CYS A 38 -8.78 8.53 -0.70
N ILE A 39 -8.54 8.10 0.54
CA ILE A 39 -8.47 8.99 1.71
C ILE A 39 -7.36 10.02 1.53
N TYR A 40 -6.17 9.59 1.08
CA TYR A 40 -5.06 10.48 0.81
C TYR A 40 -5.40 11.52 -0.26
N ILE A 41 -6.05 11.10 -1.35
CA ILE A 41 -6.51 12.01 -2.40
C ILE A 41 -7.48 13.05 -1.82
N VAL A 42 -8.52 12.61 -1.10
CA VAL A 42 -9.50 13.53 -0.49
C VAL A 42 -8.81 14.49 0.47
N PHE A 43 -7.89 14.01 1.30
CA PHE A 43 -7.14 14.84 2.23
C PHE A 43 -6.33 15.95 1.53
N GLN A 44 -5.61 15.61 0.45
CA GLN A 44 -4.86 16.60 -0.34
C GLN A 44 -5.79 17.62 -1.00
N TRP A 45 -6.94 17.18 -1.49
CA TRP A 45 -7.96 18.07 -2.08
C TRP A 45 -8.56 19.03 -1.05
N VAL A 46 -8.84 18.56 0.17
CA VAL A 46 -9.31 19.42 1.28
C VAL A 46 -8.26 20.46 1.64
N LEU A 47 -6.98 20.07 1.77
CA LEU A 47 -5.90 21.03 2.05
C LEU A 47 -5.76 22.10 0.95
N HIS A 48 -5.92 21.69 -0.31
CA HIS A 48 -5.90 22.61 -1.44
C HIS A 48 -7.06 23.61 -1.36
N ALA A 49 -8.26 23.13 -1.07
CA ALA A 49 -9.44 23.98 -0.85
C ALA A 49 -9.28 24.94 0.34
N CYS A 50 -8.51 24.56 1.37
CA CYS A 50 -8.19 25.41 2.52
C CYS A 50 -7.08 26.45 2.23
N GLY A 51 -6.54 26.51 1.01
CA GLY A 51 -5.58 27.55 0.59
C GLY A 51 -4.16 27.06 0.30
N LEU A 52 -3.89 25.75 0.35
CA LEU A 52 -2.60 25.20 -0.07
C LEU A 52 -2.55 25.06 -1.60
N SER A 53 -2.07 26.10 -2.30
CA SER A 53 -2.08 26.14 -3.78
C SER A 53 -1.12 25.18 -4.48
N TRP A 54 -0.19 24.56 -3.77
CA TRP A 54 0.80 23.64 -4.33
C TRP A 54 0.34 22.18 -4.28
N TRP A 55 0.50 21.46 -5.39
CA TRP A 55 0.27 20.01 -5.46
C TRP A 55 1.55 19.21 -5.20
N PRO A 56 1.51 18.18 -4.35
CA PRO A 56 2.68 17.32 -4.13
C PRO A 56 3.02 16.45 -5.34
N TYR A 57 2.06 16.23 -6.23
CA TYR A 57 2.22 15.43 -7.43
C TYR A 57 1.41 15.99 -8.59
N PRO A 58 1.89 15.84 -9.85
CA PRO A 58 1.24 16.40 -11.03
C PRO A 58 -0.13 15.76 -11.33
N PHE A 59 -0.38 14.54 -10.86
CA PHE A 59 -1.65 13.85 -11.09
C PHE A 59 -2.84 14.44 -10.31
N PHE A 60 -2.60 15.33 -9.34
CA PHE A 60 -3.67 16.05 -8.65
C PHE A 60 -4.22 17.22 -9.48
N GLU A 61 -3.47 17.67 -10.49
CA GLU A 61 -3.87 18.80 -11.32
C GLU A 61 -4.80 18.36 -12.46
N LEU A 62 -6.10 18.60 -12.25
CA LEU A 62 -7.18 18.29 -13.23
C LEU A 62 -7.23 19.23 -14.43
N SER A 63 -6.57 20.39 -14.37
CA SER A 63 -6.51 21.35 -15.50
C SER A 63 -5.72 20.80 -16.70
N THR A 64 -4.95 19.74 -16.50
CA THR A 64 -4.17 19.10 -17.56
C THR A 64 -5.02 18.13 -18.38
N PRO A 65 -4.93 18.13 -19.72
CA PRO A 65 -5.67 17.18 -20.56
C PRO A 65 -5.24 15.71 -20.33
N TRP A 66 -4.11 15.49 -19.67
CA TRP A 66 -3.57 14.16 -19.34
C TRP A 66 -4.04 13.62 -17.99
N ALA A 67 -4.87 14.37 -17.24
CA ALA A 67 -5.35 13.95 -15.92
C ALA A 67 -5.98 12.54 -15.92
N PRO A 68 -6.87 12.16 -16.88
CA PRO A 68 -7.45 10.81 -16.90
C PRO A 68 -6.40 9.71 -17.04
N LEU A 69 -5.35 9.94 -17.83
CA LEU A 69 -4.25 9.00 -18.02
C LEU A 69 -3.46 8.83 -16.72
N TRP A 70 -3.21 9.90 -15.98
CA TRP A 70 -2.55 9.82 -14.67
C TRP A 70 -3.33 8.96 -13.67
N TYR A 71 -4.63 9.18 -13.53
CA TYR A 71 -5.48 8.36 -12.65
C TYR A 71 -5.52 6.89 -13.08
N PHE A 72 -5.58 6.63 -14.39
CA PHE A 72 -5.55 5.28 -14.92
C PHE A 72 -4.21 4.57 -14.65
N CYS A 73 -3.09 5.24 -14.93
CA CYS A 73 -1.75 4.72 -14.62
C CYS A 73 -1.57 4.46 -13.12
N LEU A 74 -2.07 5.34 -12.26
CA LEU A 74 -2.05 5.11 -10.81
C LEU A 74 -2.84 3.85 -10.45
N ALA A 75 -4.06 3.68 -10.95
CA ALA A 75 -4.85 2.47 -10.72
C ALA A 75 -4.12 1.20 -11.18
N LEU A 76 -3.48 1.26 -12.35
CA LEU A 76 -2.67 0.15 -12.87
C LEU A 76 -1.47 -0.18 -11.98
N VAL A 77 -0.79 0.80 -11.39
CA VAL A 77 0.36 0.57 -10.49
C VAL A 77 -0.06 -0.07 -9.16
N HIS A 78 -1.29 0.17 -8.68
CA HIS A 78 -1.77 -0.47 -7.45
C HIS A 78 -1.91 -2.00 -7.60
N VAL A 79 -2.21 -2.49 -8.81
CA VAL A 79 -2.36 -3.93 -9.08
C VAL A 79 -1.07 -4.72 -8.83
N PRO A 80 0.08 -4.42 -9.47
CA PRO A 80 1.34 -5.12 -9.20
C PRO A 80 1.87 -4.83 -7.80
N CYS A 81 1.70 -3.62 -7.25
CA CYS A 81 2.11 -3.33 -5.86
C CYS A 81 1.37 -4.20 -4.85
N TYR A 82 0.05 -4.33 -4.98
CA TYR A 82 -0.74 -5.23 -4.14
C TYR A 82 -0.37 -6.70 -4.39
N GLY A 83 -0.13 -7.08 -5.65
CA GLY A 83 0.31 -8.42 -6.01
C GLY A 83 1.61 -8.82 -5.30
N VAL A 84 2.62 -7.95 -5.31
CA VAL A 84 3.88 -8.16 -4.58
C VAL A 84 3.63 -8.28 -3.09
N TYR A 85 2.84 -7.38 -2.50
CA TYR A 85 2.54 -7.42 -1.07
C TYR A 85 1.78 -8.70 -0.66
N PHE A 86 0.82 -9.14 -1.48
CA PHE A 86 0.10 -10.39 -1.28
C PHE A 86 1.04 -11.60 -1.36
N LEU A 87 1.95 -11.62 -2.33
CA LEU A 87 2.96 -12.67 -2.46
C LEU A 87 3.89 -12.71 -1.26
N LEU A 88 4.31 -11.56 -0.71
CA LEU A 88 5.07 -11.49 0.55
C LEU A 88 4.27 -12.07 1.72
N GLY A 89 2.99 -11.71 1.83
CA GLY A 89 2.06 -12.27 2.81
C GLY A 89 1.91 -13.79 2.69
N LYS A 90 1.92 -14.34 1.47
CA LYS A 90 1.89 -15.80 1.25
C LYS A 90 3.25 -16.46 1.54
N ALA A 91 4.34 -15.81 1.14
CA ALA A 91 5.71 -16.28 1.37
C ALA A 91 6.01 -16.42 2.86
N LYS A 92 5.48 -15.52 3.71
CA LYS A 92 5.65 -15.59 5.18
C LYS A 92 5.19 -16.93 5.74
N TYR A 93 4.05 -17.46 5.29
CA TYR A 93 3.52 -18.75 5.76
C TYR A 93 4.32 -19.95 5.26
N SER A 94 5.11 -19.80 4.19
CA SER A 94 5.99 -20.85 3.68
C SER A 94 7.42 -20.77 4.23
N ILE A 95 7.88 -19.57 4.61
CA ILE A 95 9.26 -19.32 5.02
C ILE A 95 9.38 -19.29 6.56
N LEU A 96 8.54 -18.53 7.26
CA LEU A 96 8.68 -18.33 8.71
C LEU A 96 8.59 -19.63 9.53
N PRO A 97 7.72 -20.60 9.22
CA PRO A 97 7.70 -21.87 9.95
C PRO A 97 8.98 -22.70 9.77
N LYS A 98 9.70 -22.54 8.65
CA LYS A 98 10.98 -23.25 8.41
C LYS A 98 12.14 -22.63 9.19
N TRP A 99 12.11 -21.31 9.39
CA TRP A 99 13.16 -20.58 10.09
C TRP A 99 12.92 -20.50 11.61
N PHE A 100 11.66 -20.51 12.04
CA PHE A 100 11.25 -20.40 13.45
C PHE A 100 10.24 -21.50 13.84
N PRO A 101 10.65 -22.77 13.85
CA PRO A 101 9.74 -23.91 14.06
C PRO A 101 9.05 -23.91 15.44
N ALA A 102 9.62 -23.26 16.45
CA ALA A 102 9.07 -23.20 17.81
C ALA A 102 8.14 -21.99 18.07
N ALA A 103 8.18 -20.95 17.22
CA ALA A 103 7.41 -19.73 17.42
C ALA A 103 6.16 -19.65 16.52
N PHE A 104 6.21 -20.29 15.35
CA PHE A 104 5.06 -20.42 14.46
C PHE A 104 4.36 -21.75 14.69
N VAL A 105 3.41 -21.78 15.64
CA VAL A 105 2.40 -22.84 15.65
C VAL A 105 1.59 -22.67 14.37
N LEU A 106 1.76 -23.60 13.43
CA LEU A 106 0.93 -23.69 12.24
C LEU A 106 -0.52 -23.88 12.73
N THR A 107 -1.29 -22.82 12.84
CA THR A 107 -2.76 -22.92 12.88
C THR A 107 -3.20 -23.30 11.47
N SER A 108 -2.92 -24.56 11.13
CA SER A 108 -3.44 -25.25 9.97
C SER A 108 -4.94 -25.44 10.19
N SER A 109 -5.76 -24.42 9.92
CA SER A 109 -7.22 -24.54 9.87
C SER A 109 -7.84 -23.33 9.16
N PHE A 110 -8.08 -23.52 7.86
CA PHE A 110 -9.04 -22.85 6.96
C PHE A 110 -8.78 -21.40 6.52
#